data_AF-A0A212FF95-F1
#
_entry.id   AF-A0A212FF95-F1
#
_cell.length_a   1.000
_cell.length_b   1.000
_cell.length_c   1.000
_cell.angle_alpha   90.00
_cell.angle_beta   90.00
_cell.angle_gamma   90.00
#
_symmetry.space_group_name_H-M   'P 1'
#
loop_
_entity.id
_entity.type
_entity.pdbx_description
1 polymer ?
#
loop_
_entity_poly.entity_id
_entity_poly.type
_entity_poly.pdbx_seq_one_letter_code
_entity_poly.pdbx_strand_id
1 'polypeptide(L)'
;MTKSHPQKADLTITMATKFVKYSQLINNQTKYAERMKRLSNRIFGEVAIPTNAKSMKVVKIFSERPLHTNENILHYYPRHVETHALMLKLREYGLFRDEHQDFKEEMKRLRELRGKVKVWKRLLNKEQKEADT
;
A
#
# COMPACT_ATOMS: atom_id res chain seq x y z
N MET A 1 13.43 63.84 28.42
CA MET A 1 13.69 62.39 28.19
C MET A 1 12.36 61.67 28.04
N THR A 2 11.92 61.41 26.81
CA THR A 2 10.91 60.37 26.54
C THR A 2 11.27 59.75 25.19
N LYS A 3 12.01 58.64 25.24
CA LYS A 3 12.27 57.80 24.06
C LYS A 3 10.92 57.20 23.67
N SER A 4 10.33 57.65 22.55
CA SER A 4 9.19 56.99 21.94
C SER A 4 9.65 55.63 21.44
N HIS A 5 9.21 54.59 22.14
CA HIS A 5 9.43 53.21 21.77
C HIS A 5 8.52 52.89 20.57
N PRO A 6 9.05 52.53 19.38
CA PRO A 6 8.19 52.20 18.25
C PRO A 6 7.37 50.95 18.59
N GLN A 7 6.07 51.03 18.32
CA GLN A 7 5.07 50.04 18.69
C GLN A 7 5.30 48.73 17.92
N LYS A 8 5.12 47.60 18.59
CA LYS A 8 5.36 46.23 18.10
C LYS A 8 4.60 45.87 16.81
N ALA A 9 3.60 46.65 16.40
CA ALA A 9 2.81 46.47 15.18
C ALA A 9 3.57 46.88 13.88
N ASP A 10 4.47 47.85 13.95
CA ASP A 10 5.25 48.28 12.77
C ASP A 10 6.33 47.26 12.39
N LEU A 11 6.80 46.48 13.36
CA LEU A 11 7.78 45.40 13.16
C LEU A 11 7.17 44.17 12.48
N THR A 12 5.89 43.86 12.68
CA THR A 12 5.25 42.67 12.09
C THR A 12 4.89 42.89 10.61
N ILE A 13 4.42 44.10 10.26
CA ILE A 13 4.14 44.49 8.86
C ILE A 13 5.45 44.61 8.06
N THR A 14 6.53 45.10 8.67
CA THR A 14 7.85 45.19 8.01
C THR A 14 8.54 43.84 7.82
N MET A 15 8.33 42.87 8.71
CA MET A 15 8.86 41.50 8.54
C MET A 15 8.15 40.76 7.40
N ALA A 16 6.82 40.86 7.29
CA ALA A 16 6.07 40.29 6.18
C ALA A 16 6.43 40.91 4.82
N THR A 17 6.61 42.23 4.75
CA THR A 17 7.00 42.92 3.50
C THR A 17 8.43 42.59 3.05
N LYS A 18 9.38 42.37 3.98
CA LYS A 18 10.73 41.89 3.63
C LYS A 18 10.69 40.50 3.01
N PHE A 19 9.95 39.54 3.58
CA PHE A 19 9.80 38.20 3.00
C PHE A 19 9.20 38.22 1.60
N VAL A 20 8.18 39.05 1.37
CA VAL A 20 7.58 39.25 0.03
C VAL A 20 8.57 39.87 -0.95
N LYS A 21 9.40 40.82 -0.50
CA LYS A 21 10.47 41.40 -1.34
C LYS A 21 11.52 40.35 -1.74
N TYR A 22 11.90 39.45 -0.82
CA TYR A 22 12.84 38.37 -1.13
C TYR A 22 12.23 37.31 -2.06
N SER A 23 10.95 36.96 -1.91
CA SER A 23 10.29 36.02 -2.82
C SER A 23 10.17 36.59 -4.24
N GLN A 24 9.89 37.89 -4.37
CA GLN A 24 9.92 38.60 -5.65
C GLN A 24 11.32 38.58 -6.30
N LEU A 25 12.39 38.79 -5.51
CA LEU A 25 13.77 38.74 -6.01
C LEU A 25 14.20 37.33 -6.43
N ILE A 26 13.70 36.28 -5.78
CA ILE A 26 13.96 34.87 -6.17
C ILE A 26 13.30 34.53 -7.51
N ASN A 27 12.13 35.14 -7.79
CA ASN A 27 11.40 34.94 -9.04
C ASN A 27 11.93 35.81 -10.21
N ASN A 28 12.88 36.73 -9.96
CA ASN A 28 13.47 37.54 -11.02
C ASN A 28 14.37 36.70 -11.94
N GLN A 29 14.28 36.94 -13.26
CA GLN A 29 15.06 36.23 -14.29
C GLN A 29 16.49 36.75 -14.47
N THR A 30 17.13 37.22 -13.39
CA THR A 30 18.54 37.67 -13.48
C THR A 30 19.48 36.47 -13.56
N LYS A 31 20.62 36.64 -14.24
CA LYS A 31 21.69 35.62 -14.32
C LYS A 31 22.18 35.16 -12.93
N TYR A 32 22.17 36.05 -11.94
CA TYR A 32 22.49 35.71 -10.55
C TYR A 32 21.43 34.78 -9.94
N ALA A 33 20.14 35.10 -10.11
CA ALA A 33 19.05 34.27 -9.62
C ALA A 33 19.06 32.86 -10.24
N GLU A 34 19.34 32.74 -11.53
CA GLU A 34 19.49 31.43 -12.20
C GLU A 34 20.65 30.60 -11.61
N ARG A 35 21.81 31.23 -11.37
CA ARG A 35 22.96 30.58 -10.73
C ARG A 35 22.65 30.16 -9.30
N MET A 36 21.95 31.00 -8.55
CA MET A 36 21.54 30.71 -7.18
C MET A 36 20.54 29.56 -7.12
N LYS A 37 19.55 29.55 -8.02
CA LYS A 37 18.60 28.43 -8.15
C LYS A 37 19.31 27.12 -8.49
N ARG A 38 20.23 27.14 -9.45
CA ARG A 38 21.01 25.94 -9.82
C ARG A 38 21.90 25.45 -8.66
N LEU A 39 22.50 26.37 -7.90
CA LEU A 39 23.29 26.03 -6.71
C LEU A 39 22.41 25.38 -5.63
N SER A 40 21.27 26.01 -5.30
CA SER A 40 20.30 25.49 -4.35
C SER A 40 19.87 24.06 -4.71
N ASN A 41 19.50 23.84 -5.98
CA ASN A 41 19.08 22.52 -6.44
C ASN A 41 20.20 21.47 -6.29
N ARG A 42 21.47 21.84 -6.48
CA ARG A 42 22.60 20.92 -6.25
C ARG A 42 22.83 20.62 -4.77
N ILE A 43 22.68 21.62 -3.90
CA ILE A 43 22.86 21.47 -2.45
C ILE A 43 21.77 20.53 -1.89
N PHE A 44 20.52 20.69 -2.33
CA PHE A 44 19.39 19.91 -1.83
C PHE A 44 19.08 18.64 -2.64
N GLY A 45 19.89 18.33 -3.66
CA GLY A 45 19.69 17.11 -4.47
C GLY A 45 18.49 17.14 -5.42
N GLU A 46 17.97 18.33 -5.73
CA GLU A 46 16.91 18.53 -6.72
C GLU A 46 17.48 18.58 -8.16
N VAL A 47 16.58 18.70 -9.14
CA VAL A 47 16.97 18.77 -10.56
C VAL A 47 17.68 20.10 -10.86
N ALA A 48 19.01 20.05 -11.01
CA ALA A 48 19.84 21.25 -11.22
C ALA A 48 19.84 21.79 -12.65
N ILE A 49 19.53 20.96 -13.66
CA ILE A 49 19.49 21.37 -15.07
C ILE A 49 18.03 21.66 -15.43
N PRO A 50 17.73 22.82 -16.06
CA PRO A 50 16.38 23.10 -16.52
C PRO A 50 15.94 21.99 -17.47
N THR A 51 14.90 21.25 -17.07
CA THR A 51 14.45 20.03 -17.72
C THR A 51 13.02 20.24 -18.19
N ASN A 52 12.65 19.67 -19.35
CA ASN A 52 11.29 19.76 -19.88
C ASN A 52 10.27 19.16 -18.89
N ALA A 53 9.06 19.75 -18.82
CA ALA A 53 7.93 19.25 -18.05
C ALA A 53 7.62 17.75 -18.28
N LYS A 54 7.78 17.26 -19.53
CA LYS A 54 7.63 15.82 -19.84
C LYS A 54 8.66 14.94 -19.12
N SER A 55 9.92 15.38 -19.08
CA SER A 55 11.02 14.64 -18.44
C SER A 55 10.94 14.70 -16.91
N MET A 56 10.34 15.75 -16.34
CA MET A 56 10.05 15.81 -14.90
C MET A 56 9.10 14.70 -14.41
N LYS A 57 8.32 14.07 -15.31
CA LYS A 57 7.50 12.90 -14.97
C LYS A 57 8.34 11.74 -14.41
N VAL A 58 9.53 11.52 -14.96
CA VAL A 58 10.42 10.44 -14.54
C VAL A 58 10.88 10.66 -13.10
N VAL A 59 11.25 11.90 -12.76
CA VAL A 59 11.62 12.28 -11.39
C VAL A 59 10.49 11.97 -10.41
N LYS A 60 9.24 12.30 -10.78
CA LYS A 60 8.05 12.01 -9.94
C LYS A 60 7.82 10.51 -9.74
N ILE A 61 7.91 9.72 -10.81
CA ILE A 61 7.74 8.26 -10.75
C ILE A 61 8.75 7.62 -9.80
N PHE A 62 9.99 8.10 -9.79
CA PHE A 62 11.04 7.56 -8.93
C PHE A 62 11.08 8.18 -7.52
N SER A 63 10.51 9.37 -7.33
CA SER A 63 10.37 9.96 -5.99
C SER A 63 9.23 9.31 -5.19
N GLU A 64 8.22 8.79 -5.88
CA GLU A 64 7.08 8.13 -5.25
C GLU A 64 7.27 6.61 -5.18
N ARG A 65 6.64 5.97 -4.20
CA ARG A 65 6.57 4.50 -4.18
C ARG A 65 5.69 4.02 -5.34
N PRO A 66 6.12 2.98 -6.08
CA PRO A 66 5.34 2.50 -7.20
C PRO A 66 4.05 1.82 -6.71
N LEU A 67 2.98 1.99 -7.50
CA LEU A 67 1.62 1.57 -7.09
C LEU A 67 1.53 0.10 -6.66
N HIS A 68 2.22 -0.81 -7.35
CA HIS A 68 2.15 -2.24 -7.06
C HIS A 68 2.82 -2.63 -5.73
N THR A 69 3.63 -1.75 -5.14
CA THR A 69 4.25 -1.97 -3.82
C THR A 69 3.39 -1.41 -2.69
N ASN A 70 2.32 -0.68 -3.01
CA ASN A 70 1.45 -0.13 -1.97
C ASN A 70 0.76 -1.26 -1.21
N GLU A 71 0.91 -1.25 0.11
CA GLU A 71 0.37 -2.28 1.01
C GLU A 71 -1.15 -2.45 0.86
N ASN A 72 -1.87 -1.34 0.67
CA ASN A 72 -3.32 -1.35 0.43
C ASN A 72 -3.73 -2.14 -0.82
N ILE A 73 -2.86 -2.18 -1.83
CA ILE A 73 -3.10 -2.90 -3.09
C ILE A 73 -2.60 -4.33 -2.95
N LEU A 74 -1.43 -4.54 -2.35
CA LEU A 74 -0.80 -5.84 -2.20
C LEU A 74 -1.55 -6.76 -1.22
N HIS A 75 -2.06 -6.20 -0.12
CA HIS A 75 -2.80 -6.92 0.91
C HIS A 75 -4.33 -6.73 0.80
N TYR A 76 -4.82 -6.50 -0.42
CA TYR A 76 -6.25 -6.28 -0.64
C TYR A 76 -7.12 -7.46 -0.18
N TYR A 77 -6.69 -8.69 -0.47
CA TYR A 77 -7.32 -9.90 0.07
C TYR A 77 -6.51 -10.45 1.24
N PRO A 78 -7.17 -10.88 2.33
CA PRO A 78 -6.48 -11.53 3.43
C PRO A 78 -6.02 -12.94 3.03
N ARG A 79 -5.12 -13.52 3.83
CA ARG A 79 -4.48 -14.81 3.56
C ARG A 79 -5.41 -15.99 3.88
N HIS A 80 -6.48 -16.15 3.10
CA HIS A 80 -7.55 -17.13 3.33
C HIS A 80 -7.07 -18.60 3.39
N VAL A 81 -6.04 -18.96 2.63
CA VAL A 81 -5.49 -20.33 2.61
C VAL A 81 -4.90 -20.69 3.96
N GLU A 82 -4.18 -19.76 4.57
CA GLU A 82 -3.52 -19.97 5.86
C GLU A 82 -4.50 -19.94 7.00
N THR A 83 -5.47 -19.02 6.97
CA THR A 83 -6.53 -18.99 7.97
C THR A 83 -7.37 -20.26 7.90
N HIS A 84 -7.72 -20.74 6.71
CA HIS A 84 -8.42 -22.01 6.53
C HIS A 84 -7.60 -23.20 7.07
N ALA A 85 -6.31 -23.28 6.71
CA ALA A 85 -5.43 -24.36 7.19
C ALA A 85 -5.26 -24.33 8.71
N LEU A 86 -5.15 -23.14 9.30
CA LEU A 86 -5.09 -22.96 10.75
C LEU A 86 -6.36 -23.46 11.43
N MET A 87 -7.53 -23.05 10.96
CA MET A 87 -8.82 -23.45 11.55
C MET A 87 -9.07 -24.95 11.41
N LEU A 88 -8.64 -25.55 10.30
CA LEU A 88 -8.73 -27.00 10.11
C LEU A 88 -7.87 -27.77 11.12
N LYS A 89 -6.62 -27.33 11.36
CA LYS A 89 -5.75 -27.93 12.39
C LYS A 89 -6.33 -27.76 13.79
N LEU A 90 -6.89 -26.60 14.10
CA LEU A 90 -7.55 -26.38 15.40
C LEU A 90 -8.76 -27.30 15.59
N ARG A 91 -9.48 -27.63 14.52
CA ARG A 91 -10.55 -28.63 14.54
C ARG A 91 -10.02 -30.04 14.80
N GLU A 92 -8.93 -30.42 14.15
CA GLU A 92 -8.29 -31.72 14.36
C GLU A 92 -7.81 -31.91 15.81
N TYR A 93 -7.30 -30.84 16.42
CA TYR A 93 -6.91 -30.86 17.83
C TYR A 93 -8.08 -30.78 18.81
N GLY A 94 -9.30 -30.52 18.32
CA GLY A 94 -10.49 -30.35 19.16
C GLY A 94 -10.58 -29.01 19.89
N LEU A 95 -9.72 -28.03 19.55
CA LEU A 95 -9.74 -26.68 20.11
C LEU A 95 -10.81 -25.80 19.44
N PHE A 96 -11.20 -26.14 18.22
CA PHE A 96 -12.20 -25.40 17.44
C PHE A 96 -13.28 -26.33 16.92
N ARG A 97 -14.54 -25.90 17.02
CA ARG A 97 -15.69 -26.63 16.47
C ARG A 97 -16.22 -25.89 15.24
N ASP A 98 -16.10 -26.52 14.07
CA ASP A 98 -16.60 -25.99 12.79
C ASP A 98 -17.94 -26.65 12.43
N GLU A 99 -19.04 -26.02 12.83
CA GLU A 99 -20.40 -26.53 12.60
C GLU A 99 -20.73 -26.68 11.11
N HIS A 100 -20.16 -25.82 10.26
CA HIS A 100 -20.39 -25.86 8.82
C HIS A 100 -19.72 -27.08 8.20
N GLN A 101 -18.51 -27.42 8.65
CA GLN A 101 -17.85 -28.65 8.19
C GLN A 101 -18.52 -29.90 8.75
N ASP A 102 -18.94 -29.90 10.01
CA ASP A 102 -19.69 -31.00 10.61
C ASP A 102 -20.96 -31.31 9.79
N PHE A 103 -21.70 -30.27 9.39
CA PHE A 103 -22.88 -30.42 8.54
C PHE A 103 -22.55 -30.99 7.16
N LYS A 104 -21.47 -30.51 6.52
CA LYS A 104 -21.04 -31.03 5.22
C LYS A 104 -20.63 -32.49 5.28
N GLU A 105 -19.93 -32.89 6.34
CA GLU A 105 -19.51 -34.27 6.56
C GLU A 105 -20.71 -35.20 6.77
N GLU A 106 -21.68 -34.79 7.57
CA GLU A 106 -22.90 -35.57 7.77
C GLU A 106 -23.73 -35.68 6.48
N MET A 107 -23.88 -34.59 5.73
CA MET A 107 -24.53 -34.62 4.41
C MET A 107 -23.81 -35.53 3.42
N LYS A 108 -22.47 -35.56 3.47
CA LYS A 108 -21.66 -36.47 2.65
C LYS A 108 -21.89 -37.92 3.07
N ARG A 109 -21.89 -38.23 4.36
CA ARG A 109 -22.18 -39.56 4.90
C ARG A 109 -23.55 -40.07 4.45
N LEU A 110 -24.60 -39.27 4.61
CA LEU A 110 -25.95 -39.64 4.15
C LEU A 110 -26.03 -39.86 2.64
N ARG A 111 -25.28 -39.07 1.86
CA ARG A 111 -25.19 -39.25 0.40
C ARG A 111 -24.50 -40.55 0.02
N GLU A 112 -23.46 -40.94 0.76
CA GLU A 112 -22.76 -42.21 0.55
C GLU A 112 -23.66 -43.41 0.87
N LEU A 113 -24.44 -43.35 1.95
CA LEU A 113 -25.45 -44.37 2.29
C LEU A 113 -26.53 -44.51 1.21
N ARG A 114 -26.90 -43.41 0.56
CA ARG A 114 -27.83 -43.42 -0.59
C ARG A 114 -27.19 -43.91 -1.90
N GLY A 115 -25.91 -44.32 -1.89
CA GLY A 115 -25.17 -44.75 -3.08
C GLY A 115 -24.80 -43.62 -4.06
N LYS A 116 -25.08 -42.37 -3.71
CA LYS A 116 -24.81 -41.17 -4.54
C LYS A 116 -23.36 -40.68 -4.34
N VAL A 117 -22.43 -41.62 -4.30
CA VAL A 117 -20.99 -41.35 -4.18
C VAL A 117 -20.46 -40.71 -5.46
N LYS A 118 -19.43 -39.88 -5.36
CA LYS A 118 -18.72 -39.32 -6.52
C LYS A 118 -18.24 -40.46 -7.45
N VAL A 119 -18.40 -40.29 -8.76
CA VAL A 119 -18.18 -41.34 -9.78
C VAL A 119 -16.80 -41.99 -9.66
N TRP A 120 -15.73 -41.22 -9.51
CA TRP A 120 -14.37 -41.72 -9.35
C TRP A 120 -14.18 -42.68 -8.15
N LYS A 121 -14.88 -42.46 -7.04
CA LYS A 121 -14.80 -43.23 -5.80
C LYS A 121 -15.63 -44.50 -5.94
N ARG A 122 -16.67 -44.48 -6.78
CA ARG A 122 -17.40 -45.69 -7.19
C ARG A 122 -16.51 -46.62 -8.03
N LEU A 123 -15.72 -46.08 -8.95
CA LEU A 123 -14.80 -46.86 -9.80
C LEU A 123 -13.68 -47.49 -8.97
N LEU A 124 -13.02 -46.71 -8.11
CA LEU A 124 -12.01 -47.22 -7.15
C LEU A 124 -12.55 -48.34 -6.26
N ASN A 125 -13.75 -48.17 -5.69
CA ASN A 125 -14.38 -49.21 -4.87
C ASN A 125 -14.73 -50.47 -5.68
N LYS A 126 -14.89 -50.38 -7.00
CA LYS A 126 -15.14 -51.53 -7.88
C LYS A 126 -13.85 -52.29 -8.14
N GLU A 127 -12.78 -51.58 -8.49
CA GLU A 127 -11.43 -52.15 -8.67
C GLU A 127 -10.94 -52.86 -7.41
N GLN A 128 -11.15 -52.26 -6.23
CA GLN A 128 -10.80 -52.90 -4.95
C GLN A 128 -11.59 -54.18 -4.69
N LYS A 129 -12.89 -54.20 -5.01
CA LYS A 129 -13.71 -55.41 -4.87
C LYS A 129 -13.28 -56.52 -5.84
N GLU A 130 -12.88 -56.17 -7.06
CA GLU A 130 -12.39 -57.12 -8.07
C GLU A 130 -11.00 -57.67 -7.71
N ALA A 131 -10.18 -56.94 -6.94
CA ALA A 131 -8.87 -57.38 -6.48
C ALA A 131 -8.92 -58.30 -5.23
N ASP A 132 -9.96 -58.16 -4.41
CA ASP A 132 -10.17 -58.93 -3.18
C ASP A 132 -10.98 -60.25 -3.41
N THR A 133 -11.47 -60.48 -4.64
CA THR A 133 -12.24 -61.67 -5.05
C THR A 133 -11.35 -62.67 -5.79
#